data_AF-C5KVP5-F1
#
_entry.id   AF-C5KVP5-F1
#
_cell.length_a   1.000
_cell.length_b   1.000
_cell.length_c   1.000
_cell.angle_alpha   90.00
_cell.angle_beta   90.00
_cell.angle_gamma   90.00
#
_symmetry.space_group_name_H-M   'P 1'
#
loop_
_entity.id
_entity.type
_entity.pdbx_description
1 polymer ?
#
loop_
_entity_poly.entity_id
_entity_poly.type
_entity_poly.pdbx_seq_one_letter_code
_entity_poly.pdbx_strand_id
1 'polypeptide(L)'
;MFVFSFAVEPEDSPLWNYIKLSKIEDYFDVISVHFGHPGPTDESVINDTVARKTVDYLINLGIPPQKLELSVETLGFMERTNQPLSYNELIEKGAPPYSDGHFDGYIYQSQKQVVEKTRIIEEKTLYGFSLQTILYDLPAKDNSSLFHAAFYYS
;
A
#
# COMPACT_ATOMS: atom_id res chain seq x y z
N MET A 1 20.49 0.24 -6.44
CA MET A 1 19.16 0.79 -6.18
C MET A 1 19.00 0.89 -4.69
N PHE A 2 18.93 2.10 -4.15
CA PHE A 2 18.65 2.36 -2.73
C PHE A 2 17.17 2.71 -2.58
N VAL A 3 16.49 2.01 -1.67
CA VAL A 3 15.08 2.22 -1.37
C VAL A 3 14.95 2.76 0.05
N PHE A 4 14.22 3.86 0.22
CA PHE A 4 13.75 4.32 1.52
C PHE A 4 12.29 3.88 1.68
N SER A 5 11.94 3.28 2.80
CA SER A 5 10.60 2.72 3.04
C SER A 5 10.08 3.17 4.39
N PHE A 6 8.81 3.57 4.43
CA PHE A 6 8.12 3.96 5.66
C PHE A 6 6.63 3.65 5.56
N ALA A 7 6.00 3.38 6.70
CA ALA A 7 4.55 3.26 6.80
C ALA A 7 3.90 4.65 6.67
N VAL A 8 2.70 4.71 6.09
CA VAL A 8 1.86 5.90 6.17
C VAL A 8 1.67 6.29 7.63
N GLU A 9 1.82 7.59 7.87
CA GLU A 9 1.77 8.18 9.19
C GLU A 9 0.70 9.31 9.23
N PRO A 10 0.18 9.68 10.41
CA PRO A 10 -0.68 10.86 10.56
C PRO A 10 0.02 12.16 10.14
N GLU A 11 -0.75 13.19 9.73
CA GLU A 11 -0.20 14.48 9.24
C GLU A 11 0.68 15.23 10.27
N ASP A 12 0.52 14.97 11.57
CA ASP A 12 1.32 15.55 12.65
C ASP A 12 2.57 14.71 13.01
N SER A 13 2.82 13.61 12.30
CA SER A 13 3.97 12.75 12.54
C SER A 13 5.30 13.49 12.31
N PRO A 14 6.30 13.31 13.19
CA PRO A 14 7.63 13.90 13.03
C PRO A 14 8.36 13.38 11.79
N LEU A 15 7.91 12.26 11.20
CA LEU A 15 8.43 11.70 9.96
C LEU A 15 8.47 12.74 8.83
N TRP A 16 7.43 13.57 8.72
CA TRP A 16 7.31 14.55 7.65
C TRP A 16 8.41 15.61 7.69
N ASN A 17 8.73 16.10 8.89
CA ASN A 17 9.85 17.03 9.08
C ASN A 17 11.19 16.34 8.81
N TYR A 18 11.33 15.07 9.19
CA TYR A 18 12.53 14.29 8.88
C TYR A 18 12.74 14.17 7.37
N ILE A 19 11.71 13.75 6.60
CA ILE A 19 11.76 13.65 5.14
C ILE A 19 12.15 14.98 4.51
N LYS A 20 11.48 16.07 4.92
CA LYS A 20 11.75 17.42 4.41
C LYS A 20 13.18 17.89 4.66
N LEU A 21 13.72 17.66 5.86
CA LEU A 21 15.04 18.16 6.25
C LEU A 21 16.19 17.32 5.72
N SER A 22 15.98 16.01 5.58
CA SER A 22 17.02 15.06 5.17
C SER A 22 17.22 15.00 3.66
N LYS A 23 16.27 15.50 2.86
CA LYS A 23 16.31 15.42 1.39
C LYS A 23 16.56 14.00 0.90
N ILE A 24 15.76 13.05 1.40
CA ILE A 24 15.93 11.63 1.07
C ILE A 24 15.94 11.37 -0.44
N GLU A 25 15.28 12.21 -1.23
CA GLU A 25 15.27 12.16 -2.69
C GLU A 25 16.68 12.32 -3.30
N ASP A 26 17.65 12.91 -2.61
CA ASP A 26 19.02 13.02 -3.11
C ASP A 26 19.82 11.71 -2.96
N TYR A 27 19.38 10.82 -2.06
CA TYR A 27 20.12 9.62 -1.67
C TYR A 27 19.46 8.31 -2.12
N PHE A 28 18.15 8.32 -2.31
CA PHE A 28 17.37 7.13 -2.63
C PHE A 28 16.83 7.20 -4.06
N ASP A 29 16.90 6.07 -4.76
CA ASP A 29 16.35 5.93 -6.11
C ASP A 29 14.82 5.84 -6.05
N VAL A 30 14.31 5.16 -5.02
CA VAL A 30 12.88 4.92 -4.79
C VAL A 30 12.54 5.20 -3.33
N ILE A 31 11.38 5.81 -3.14
CA ILE A 31 10.76 6.11 -1.86
C ILE A 31 9.43 5.35 -1.85
N SER A 32 9.41 4.24 -1.12
CA SER A 32 8.27 3.32 -1.05
C SER A 32 7.41 3.63 0.17
N VAL A 33 6.14 3.94 -0.10
CA VAL A 33 5.13 4.28 0.91
C VAL A 33 4.31 3.03 1.21
N HIS A 34 4.39 2.58 2.46
CA HIS A 34 3.71 1.38 2.92
C HIS A 34 2.39 1.70 3.57
N PHE A 35 1.32 1.07 3.09
CA PHE A 35 -0.02 1.21 3.64
C PHE A 35 -0.33 0.01 4.54
N GLY A 36 0.57 -0.28 5.49
CA GLY A 36 0.49 -1.42 6.40
C GLY A 36 1.08 -1.06 7.77
N HIS A 37 0.20 -1.06 8.80
CA HIS A 37 0.37 -0.97 10.26
C HIS A 37 1.31 0.12 10.87
N PRO A 38 0.88 0.87 11.92
CA PRO A 38 0.63 0.27 13.24
C PRO A 38 -0.72 0.61 13.91
N GLY A 39 -1.65 -0.35 13.92
CA GLY A 39 -2.86 -0.37 14.76
C GLY A 39 -3.93 -1.35 14.26
N PRO A 40 -4.58 -2.16 15.14
CA PRO A 40 -5.64 -3.11 14.75
C PRO A 40 -6.86 -2.50 14.06
N THR A 41 -6.95 -1.16 14.01
CA THR A 41 -8.10 -0.42 13.50
C THR A 41 -7.70 0.62 12.45
N ASP A 42 -6.51 0.50 11.87
CA ASP A 42 -6.03 1.50 10.93
C ASP A 42 -6.61 1.27 9.53
N GLU A 43 -7.76 1.89 9.28
CA GLU A 43 -8.43 1.96 7.98
C GLU A 43 -7.55 2.62 6.89
N SER A 44 -6.43 3.27 7.25
CA SER A 44 -5.48 3.83 6.27
C SER A 44 -5.01 2.79 5.25
N VAL A 45 -4.95 1.52 5.66
CA VAL A 45 -4.56 0.37 4.84
C VAL A 45 -5.45 0.22 3.60
N ILE A 46 -6.74 0.56 3.72
CA ILE A 46 -7.75 0.32 2.69
C ILE A 46 -8.39 1.60 2.11
N ASN A 47 -7.87 2.76 2.50
CA ASN A 47 -8.45 4.06 2.18
C ASN A 47 -7.69 4.80 1.08
N ASP A 48 -8.24 4.82 -0.14
CA ASP A 48 -7.71 5.56 -1.30
C ASP A 48 -7.50 7.06 -1.02
N THR A 49 -8.38 7.69 -0.23
CA THR A 49 -8.23 9.12 0.12
C THR A 49 -6.96 9.36 0.94
N VAL A 50 -6.62 8.44 1.85
CA VAL A 50 -5.38 8.54 2.62
C VAL A 50 -4.18 8.39 1.68
N ALA A 51 -4.19 7.40 0.79
CA ALA A 51 -3.12 7.21 -0.19
C ALA A 51 -2.89 8.45 -1.06
N ARG A 52 -3.95 9.04 -1.60
CA ARG A 52 -3.88 10.27 -2.42
C ARG A 52 -3.28 11.43 -1.64
N LYS A 53 -3.76 11.66 -0.42
CA LYS A 53 -3.25 12.74 0.45
C LYS A 53 -1.78 12.55 0.79
N THR A 54 -1.35 11.34 1.14
CA THR A 54 0.06 11.06 1.43
C THR A 54 0.95 11.35 0.22
N VAL A 55 0.53 10.94 -0.97
CA VAL A 55 1.28 11.23 -2.20
C VAL A 55 1.34 12.73 -2.47
N ASP A 56 0.21 13.43 -2.39
CA ASP A 56 0.17 14.89 -2.58
C ASP A 56 1.08 15.62 -1.58
N TYR A 57 1.10 15.15 -0.33
CA TYR A 57 1.95 15.70 0.69
C TYR A 57 3.44 15.52 0.38
N LEU A 58 3.86 14.31 -0.02
CA LEU A 58 5.25 14.03 -0.40
C LEU A 58 5.70 14.85 -1.62
N ILE A 59 4.83 15.00 -2.62
CA ILE A 59 5.11 15.85 -3.79
C ILE A 59 5.28 17.31 -3.34
N ASN A 60 4.41 17.80 -2.46
CA ASN A 60 4.51 19.16 -1.90
C ASN A 60 5.77 19.39 -1.03
N LEU A 61 6.34 18.31 -0.46
CA LEU A 61 7.63 18.35 0.23
C LEU A 61 8.83 18.40 -0.72
N GLY A 62 8.61 18.28 -2.03
CA GLY A 62 9.65 18.33 -3.05
C GLY A 62 10.13 16.96 -3.53
N ILE A 63 9.51 15.86 -3.07
CA ILE A 63 9.84 14.52 -3.56
C ILE A 63 9.36 14.37 -5.01
N PRO A 64 10.23 14.03 -5.97
CA PRO A 64 9.82 13.82 -7.35
C PRO A 64 8.81 12.65 -7.44
N PRO A 65 7.67 12.81 -8.15
CA PRO A 65 6.70 11.73 -8.32
C PRO A 65 7.33 10.45 -8.86
N GLN A 66 8.30 10.57 -9.76
CA GLN A 66 9.00 9.45 -10.40
C GLN A 66 9.90 8.65 -9.44
N LYS A 67 10.03 9.07 -8.18
CA LYS A 67 10.68 8.31 -7.12
C LYS A 67 9.69 7.66 -6.16
N LEU A 68 8.41 8.01 -6.20
CA LEU A 68 7.42 7.51 -5.27
C LEU A 68 6.86 6.17 -5.75
N GLU A 69 6.89 5.18 -4.89
CA GLU A 69 6.27 3.87 -5.08
C GLU A 69 5.18 3.66 -4.02
N LEU A 70 4.04 3.06 -4.38
CA LEU A 70 3.01 2.67 -3.43
C LEU A 70 3.04 1.17 -3.22
N SER A 71 3.17 0.72 -1.96
CA SER A 71 3.10 -0.70 -1.64
C SER A 71 1.67 -1.14 -1.26
N VAL A 72 1.34 -2.38 -1.59
CA VAL A 72 0.18 -3.10 -1.07
C VAL A 72 0.64 -4.14 -0.07
N GLU A 73 0.00 -4.11 1.10
CA GLU A 73 0.17 -5.11 2.14
C GLU A 73 -0.53 -6.39 1.69
N THR A 74 0.19 -7.50 1.81
CA THR A 74 -0.26 -8.84 1.41
C THR A 74 -0.74 -9.67 2.61
N LEU A 75 -0.81 -9.03 3.78
CA LEU A 75 -1.41 -9.55 4.99
C LEU A 75 -2.74 -8.84 5.27
N GLY A 76 -3.68 -9.57 5.85
CA GLY A 76 -4.78 -8.99 6.61
C GLY A 76 -4.53 -9.14 8.10
N PHE A 77 -5.04 -8.20 8.89
CA PHE A 77 -4.88 -8.20 10.34
C PHE A 77 -6.24 -8.24 11.03
N MET A 78 -6.38 -9.14 11.99
CA MET A 78 -7.58 -9.25 12.81
C MET A 78 -7.73 -8.00 13.70
N GLU A 79 -8.89 -7.33 13.65
CA GLU A 79 -9.14 -6.03 14.27
C GLU A 79 -8.93 -5.97 15.80
N ARG A 80 -8.98 -7.12 16.47
CA ARG A 80 -8.89 -7.19 17.95
C ARG A 80 -7.59 -7.75 18.47
N THR A 81 -6.97 -8.64 17.71
CA THR A 81 -5.80 -9.42 18.16
C THR A 81 -4.55 -9.08 17.36
N ASN A 82 -4.69 -8.35 16.26
CA ASN A 82 -3.65 -8.09 15.28
C ASN A 82 -3.01 -9.37 14.74
N GLN A 83 -3.72 -10.49 14.81
CA GLN A 83 -3.24 -11.74 14.26
C GLN A 83 -3.23 -11.62 12.73
N PRO A 84 -2.08 -11.82 12.07
CA PRO A 84 -2.01 -11.75 10.63
C PRO A 84 -2.55 -13.02 9.97
N LEU A 85 -3.10 -12.87 8.77
CA LEU A 85 -3.29 -13.93 7.78
C LEU A 85 -2.77 -13.42 6.43
N SER A 86 -2.16 -14.28 5.62
CA SER A 86 -1.81 -13.89 4.26
C SER A 86 -3.04 -13.76 3.37
N TYR A 87 -2.93 -12.97 2.31
CA TYR A 87 -4.00 -12.75 1.36
C TYR A 87 -4.51 -14.06 0.76
N ASN A 88 -3.62 -14.98 0.37
CA ASN A 88 -4.01 -16.30 -0.12
C ASN A 88 -4.81 -17.12 0.92
N GLU A 89 -4.49 -17.06 2.21
CA GLU A 89 -5.23 -17.72 3.30
C GLU A 89 -6.61 -17.09 3.49
N LEU A 90 -6.72 -15.76 3.34
CA LEU A 90 -8.00 -15.05 3.39
C LEU A 90 -8.90 -15.46 2.22
N ILE A 91 -8.36 -15.51 1.00
CA ILE A 91 -9.11 -15.97 -0.18
C ILE A 91 -9.53 -17.43 -0.03
N GLU A 92 -8.66 -18.30 0.48
CA GLU A 92 -8.99 -19.71 0.76
C GLU A 92 -10.14 -19.83 1.79
N LYS A 93 -10.19 -18.93 2.78
CA LYS A 93 -11.28 -18.84 3.76
C LYS A 93 -12.58 -18.23 3.22
N GLY A 94 -12.58 -17.73 1.98
CA GLY A 94 -13.75 -17.17 1.32
C GLY A 94 -13.81 -15.64 1.32
N ALA A 95 -12.71 -14.95 1.63
CA ALA A 95 -12.65 -13.51 1.46
C ALA A 95 -12.85 -13.14 -0.02
N PRO A 96 -13.71 -12.16 -0.33
CA PRO A 96 -13.92 -11.72 -1.71
C PRO A 96 -12.66 -11.05 -2.28
N PRO A 97 -12.13 -11.49 -3.44
CA PRO A 97 -10.91 -10.89 -4.02
C PRO A 97 -11.02 -9.40 -4.29
N TYR A 98 -12.21 -8.92 -4.66
CA TYR A 98 -12.52 -7.50 -4.87
C TYR A 98 -13.59 -7.06 -3.86
N SER A 99 -13.21 -6.26 -2.87
CA SER A 99 -14.07 -5.88 -1.74
C SER A 99 -13.70 -4.52 -1.17
N ASP A 100 -14.35 -4.10 -0.09
CA ASP A 100 -13.96 -2.91 0.67
C ASP A 100 -12.73 -3.12 1.56
N GLY A 101 -12.30 -4.37 1.76
CA GLY A 101 -11.12 -4.71 2.56
C GLY A 101 -11.45 -5.29 3.94
N HIS A 102 -12.71 -5.66 4.20
CA HIS A 102 -13.11 -6.33 5.44
C HIS A 102 -13.59 -7.76 5.20
N PHE A 103 -13.17 -8.70 6.04
CA PHE A 103 -13.65 -10.09 6.01
C PHE A 103 -13.45 -10.78 7.36
N ASP A 104 -14.53 -11.30 7.97
CA ASP A 104 -14.49 -12.08 9.22
C ASP A 104 -13.65 -11.45 10.36
N GLY A 105 -13.76 -10.12 10.50
CA GLY A 105 -13.00 -9.35 11.49
C GLY A 105 -11.55 -9.04 11.11
N TYR A 106 -11.13 -9.35 9.88
CA TYR A 106 -9.86 -8.91 9.30
C TYR A 106 -10.04 -7.66 8.45
N ILE A 107 -9.06 -6.75 8.54
CA ILE A 107 -8.82 -5.68 7.58
C ILE A 107 -7.66 -6.11 6.68
N TYR A 108 -7.84 -6.07 5.36
CA TYR A 108 -6.86 -6.47 4.36
C TYR A 108 -7.00 -5.65 3.08
N GLN A 109 -5.94 -5.57 2.28
CA GLN A 109 -6.03 -4.96 0.97
C GLN A 109 -6.53 -5.98 -0.06
N SER A 110 -7.66 -5.67 -0.69
CA SER A 110 -8.22 -6.47 -1.77
C SER A 110 -7.74 -5.95 -3.14
N GLN A 111 -8.15 -6.61 -4.23
CA GLN A 111 -7.90 -6.14 -5.59
C GLN A 111 -8.44 -4.72 -5.84
N LYS A 112 -9.48 -4.29 -5.12
CA LYS A 112 -9.98 -2.91 -5.19
C LYS A 112 -8.89 -1.91 -4.82
N GLN A 113 -8.22 -2.11 -3.68
CA GLN A 113 -7.14 -1.23 -3.22
C GLN A 113 -5.93 -1.24 -4.15
N VAL A 114 -5.63 -2.39 -4.77
CA VAL A 114 -4.60 -2.48 -5.81
C VAL A 114 -4.96 -1.57 -6.98
N VAL A 115 -6.18 -1.70 -7.52
CA VAL A 115 -6.66 -0.90 -8.65
C VAL A 115 -6.65 0.59 -8.34
N GLU A 116 -7.13 0.97 -7.16
CA GLU A 116 -7.12 2.35 -6.67
C GLU A 116 -5.69 2.92 -6.67
N LYS A 117 -4.71 2.18 -6.13
CA LYS A 117 -3.30 2.60 -6.12
C LYS A 117 -2.69 2.68 -7.52
N THR A 118 -3.00 1.74 -8.41
CA THR A 118 -2.54 1.82 -9.80
C THR A 118 -3.06 3.07 -10.52
N ARG A 119 -4.29 3.49 -10.24
CA ARG A 119 -4.82 4.76 -10.77
C ARG A 119 -4.07 5.97 -10.22
N ILE A 120 -3.75 6.00 -8.92
CA ILE A 120 -2.92 7.07 -8.35
C ILE A 120 -1.55 7.12 -9.05
N ILE A 121 -0.95 5.96 -9.29
CA ILE A 121 0.35 5.84 -9.96
C ILE A 121 0.31 6.46 -11.37
N GLU A 122 -0.72 6.15 -12.15
CA GLU A 122 -0.90 6.69 -13.50
C GLU A 122 -1.20 8.19 -13.48
N GLU A 123 -2.19 8.60 -12.70
CA GLU A 123 -2.65 9.99 -12.60
C GLU A 123 -1.53 10.95 -12.18
N LYS A 124 -0.65 10.51 -11.27
CA LYS A 124 0.44 11.33 -10.72
C LYS A 124 1.81 10.98 -11.31
N THR A 125 1.87 10.06 -12.26
CA THR A 125 3.11 9.63 -12.93
C THR A 125 4.17 9.17 -11.91
N LEU A 126 3.76 8.30 -10.99
CA LEU A 126 4.60 7.76 -9.93
C LEU A 126 5.60 6.72 -10.48
N TYR A 127 6.58 6.32 -9.67
CA TYR A 127 7.57 5.29 -10.04
C TYR A 127 6.89 3.94 -10.34
N GLY A 128 5.96 3.53 -9.47
CA GLY A 128 5.27 2.27 -9.64
C GLY A 128 4.66 1.70 -8.36
N PHE A 129 4.50 0.39 -8.39
CA PHE A 129 3.77 -0.41 -7.43
C PHE A 129 4.64 -1.55 -6.90
N SER A 130 4.46 -1.92 -5.63
CA SER A 130 5.05 -3.13 -5.07
C SER A 130 4.09 -3.93 -4.20
N LEU A 131 4.33 -5.24 -4.13
CA LEU A 131 3.75 -6.13 -3.12
C LEU A 131 4.82 -6.42 -2.08
N GLN A 132 4.50 -6.22 -0.80
CA GLN A 132 5.49 -6.37 0.28
C GLN A 132 6.04 -7.80 0.36
N THR A 133 5.18 -8.82 0.21
CA THR A 133 5.60 -10.23 0.14
C THR A 133 4.81 -10.98 -0.92
N ILE A 134 5.43 -11.21 -2.09
CA ILE A 134 4.77 -11.90 -3.22
C ILE A 134 4.29 -13.33 -2.87
N LEU A 135 4.92 -13.99 -1.90
CA LEU A 135 4.56 -15.35 -1.46
C LEU A 135 3.21 -15.41 -0.71
N TYR A 136 2.67 -14.27 -0.29
CA TYR A 136 1.39 -14.16 0.40
C TYR A 136 0.22 -13.88 -0.55
N ASP A 137 0.50 -13.63 -1.84
CA ASP A 137 -0.50 -13.52 -2.89
C ASP A 137 -0.84 -14.90 -3.51
N LEU A 138 -1.86 -14.94 -4.36
CA LEU A 138 -2.13 -16.05 -5.28
C LEU A 138 -1.20 -15.99 -6.50
N PRO A 139 -1.01 -17.09 -7.25
CA PRO A 139 -0.25 -17.06 -8.50
C PRO A 139 -0.79 -16.00 -9.47
N ALA A 140 0.09 -15.27 -10.17
CA ALA A 140 -0.29 -14.15 -11.06
C ALA A 140 -1.26 -14.50 -12.20
N LYS A 141 -1.46 -15.79 -12.51
CA LYS A 141 -2.45 -16.26 -13.49
C LYS A 141 -3.84 -16.49 -12.88
N ASP A 142 -3.95 -16.44 -11.57
CA ASP A 142 -5.22 -16.50 -10.85
C ASP A 142 -5.91 -15.13 -10.95
N ASN A 143 -7.19 -15.13 -11.33
CA ASN A 143 -7.97 -13.90 -11.44
C ASN A 143 -8.22 -13.23 -10.08
N SER A 144 -7.91 -13.92 -8.98
CA SER A 144 -7.99 -13.41 -7.61
C SER A 144 -6.66 -12.84 -7.11
N SER A 145 -5.57 -12.94 -7.87
CA SER A 145 -4.27 -12.41 -7.43
C SER A 145 -4.27 -10.88 -7.34
N LEU A 146 -3.63 -10.34 -6.31
CA LEU A 146 -3.35 -8.91 -6.18
C LEU A 146 -2.42 -8.44 -7.30
N PHE A 147 -1.37 -9.22 -7.61
CA PHE A 147 -0.48 -8.95 -8.72
C PHE A 147 -1.23 -8.95 -10.05
N HIS A 148 -2.13 -9.91 -10.27
CA HIS A 148 -2.99 -9.91 -11.46
C HIS A 148 -3.80 -8.61 -11.57
N ALA A 149 -4.43 -8.17 -10.47
CA ALA A 149 -5.22 -6.95 -10.49
C ALA A 149 -4.42 -5.70 -10.87
N ALA A 150 -3.14 -5.64 -10.50
CA ALA A 150 -2.28 -4.51 -10.83
C ALA A 150 -2.01 -4.31 -12.34
N PHE A 151 -2.14 -5.36 -13.16
CA PHE A 151 -1.83 -5.31 -14.61
C PHE A 151 -3.05 -5.41 -15.52
N TYR A 152 -4.17 -5.96 -15.03
CA TYR A 152 -5.32 -6.30 -15.87
C TYR A 152 -6.58 -5.48 -15.58
N TYR A 153 -6.58 -4.68 -14.51
CA TYR A 153 -7.69 -3.78 -14.14
C TYR A 153 -7.29 -2.30 -14.05
N SER A 154 -6.04 -1.99 -14.37
CA SER A 154 -5.47 -0.65 -14.57
C SER A 154 -5.89 -0.05 -15.91
#